data_AF-A0A1L9UZU6-F1
#
_entry.id   AF-A0A1L9UZU6-F1
#
_cell.length_a   1.000
_cell.length_b   1.000
_cell.length_c   1.000
_cell.angle_alpha   90.00
_cell.angle_beta   90.00
_cell.angle_gamma   90.00
#
_symmetry.space_group_name_H-M   'P 1'
#
loop_
_entity.id
_entity.type
_entity.pdbx_description
1 polymer ?
#
loop_
_entity_poly.entity_id
_entity_poly.type
_entity_poly.pdbx_seq_one_letter_code
_entity_poly.pdbx_strand_id
1 'polypeptide(L)'
;MSVFRFHLSQEAKRQNIQDKIIATHAEIEKYSTEYLKPWQLLRLKIDAFEVTINRKDIIKFRPCFFSPLSTDTIRTSLSKKQPNKINISDGNISEYAERGNPCSDTVTTMQCPLILDLFRDKYATSVRKGFCLDSLTTLRECGATSKGKWKQQPGLELVEKLSTERWQILRILEDLEHEVPHAVCDIRQNIEVNKKKGLTVAEVKAIMRIMAVRIGLDCYRRHSIMPILAISYLNPKQGRILQAHYTGHRVVIQYTKVLELDGLEHHPIELFLRYYCSQPIGKTANKRQKELSLE
;
A
#
# COMPACT_ATOMS: atom_id res chain seq x y z
N MET A 1 -28.84 22.63 34.60
CA MET A 1 -28.67 22.75 33.13
C MET A 1 -28.08 21.46 32.60
N SER A 2 -28.87 20.65 31.90
CA SER A 2 -28.40 19.40 31.30
C SER A 2 -27.65 19.72 30.01
N VAL A 3 -26.35 19.46 29.97
CA VAL A 3 -25.54 19.59 28.75
C VAL A 3 -25.81 18.36 27.90
N PHE A 4 -26.71 18.48 26.93
CA PHE A 4 -26.91 17.46 25.90
C PHE A 4 -25.64 17.35 25.05
N ARG A 5 -24.81 16.34 25.31
CA ARG A 5 -23.75 15.94 24.38
C ARG A 5 -24.42 15.30 23.16
N PHE A 6 -24.54 16.06 22.07
CA PHE A 6 -24.89 15.50 20.78
C PHE A 6 -23.80 14.50 20.36
N HIS A 7 -24.10 13.21 20.50
CA HIS A 7 -23.28 12.17 19.90
C HIS A 7 -23.42 12.28 18.38
N LEU A 8 -22.37 12.77 17.70
CA LEU A 8 -22.27 12.66 16.24
C LEU A 8 -22.48 11.20 15.82
N SER A 9 -23.34 10.99 14.82
CA SER A 9 -23.53 9.68 14.21
C SER A 9 -22.19 9.14 13.70
N GLN A 10 -22.06 7.81 13.57
CA GLN A 10 -20.83 7.22 13.05
C GLN A 10 -20.49 7.73 11.64
N GLU A 11 -21.52 7.99 10.84
CA GLU A 11 -21.36 8.59 9.51
C GLU A 11 -20.82 10.02 9.59
N ALA A 12 -21.36 10.86 10.47
CA ALA A 12 -20.87 12.22 10.64
C ALA A 12 -19.41 12.25 11.16
N LYS A 13 -19.02 11.28 12.00
CA LYS A 13 -17.62 11.11 12.41
C LYS A 13 -16.71 10.73 11.24
N ARG A 14 -17.15 9.78 10.41
CA ARG A 14 -16.41 9.34 9.22
C ARG A 14 -16.26 10.49 8.22
N GLN A 15 -17.33 11.24 7.96
CA GLN A 15 -17.29 12.41 7.09
C GLN A 15 -16.30 13.46 7.60
N ASN A 16 -16.32 13.78 8.90
CA ASN A 16 -15.35 14.71 9.50
C ASN A 16 -13.89 14.21 9.36
N ILE A 17 -13.66 12.90 9.49
CA ILE A 17 -12.33 12.30 9.23
C ILE A 17 -11.94 12.48 7.77
N GLN A 18 -12.85 12.18 6.84
CA GLN A 18 -12.65 12.33 5.40
C GLN A 18 -12.32 13.80 5.04
N ASP A 19 -13.09 14.77 5.53
CA ASP A 19 -12.87 16.19 5.26
C ASP A 19 -11.49 16.66 5.73
N LYS A 20 -11.05 16.20 6.91
CA LYS A 20 -9.70 16.51 7.42
C LYS A 20 -8.60 15.89 6.58
N ILE A 21 -8.76 14.64 6.13
CA ILE A 21 -7.79 13.98 5.26
C ILE A 21 -7.69 14.70 3.91
N ILE A 22 -8.84 15.09 3.33
CA ILE A 22 -8.89 15.86 2.08
C ILE A 22 -8.23 17.24 2.26
N ALA A 23 -8.48 17.92 3.37
CA ALA A 23 -7.84 19.21 3.66
C ALA A 23 -6.32 19.08 3.82
N THR A 24 -5.84 18.06 4.54
CA THR A 24 -4.40 17.78 4.65
C THR A 24 -3.80 17.41 3.29
N HIS A 25 -4.50 16.63 2.48
CA HIS A 25 -4.10 16.30 1.10
C HIS A 25 -3.94 17.58 0.25
N ALA A 26 -4.96 18.45 0.22
CA ALA A 26 -4.89 19.70 -0.53
C ALA A 26 -3.76 20.63 -0.07
N GLU A 27 -3.40 20.59 1.22
CA GLU A 27 -2.28 21.38 1.75
C GLU A 27 -0.92 20.79 1.34
N ILE A 28 -0.72 19.46 1.36
CA ILE A 28 0.55 18.85 0.95
C ILE A 28 0.83 19.05 -0.56
N GLU A 29 -0.21 19.13 -1.39
CA GLU A 29 -0.04 19.37 -2.84
C GLU A 29 0.62 20.72 -3.17
N LYS A 30 0.58 21.70 -2.25
CA LYS A 30 1.23 23.01 -2.41
C LYS A 30 2.75 22.96 -2.24
N TYR A 31 3.30 21.87 -1.72
CA TYR A 31 4.73 21.73 -1.49
C TYR A 31 5.41 21.13 -2.73
N SER A 32 6.44 21.80 -3.22
CA SER A 32 7.30 21.35 -4.34
C SER A 32 8.73 21.01 -3.92
N THR A 33 9.06 21.16 -2.62
CA THR A 33 10.36 20.78 -2.07
C THR A 33 10.53 19.26 -2.02
N GLU A 34 11.76 18.74 -2.12
CA GLU A 34 11.98 17.28 -2.06
C GLU A 34 11.65 16.68 -0.68
N TYR A 35 12.06 17.36 0.40
CA TYR A 35 11.91 16.88 1.78
C TYR A 35 11.10 17.84 2.63
N LEU A 36 10.29 17.28 3.53
CA LEU A 36 9.54 18.04 4.51
C LEU A 36 10.39 18.36 5.74
N LYS A 37 10.32 19.61 6.18
CA LYS A 37 10.84 20.08 7.46
C LYS A 37 9.85 19.72 8.58
N PRO A 38 10.32 19.53 9.84
CA PRO A 38 9.44 19.20 10.97
C PRO A 38 8.25 20.13 11.16
N TRP A 39 8.43 21.44 10.96
CA TRP A 39 7.35 22.42 11.10
C TRP A 39 6.29 22.31 9.99
N GLN A 40 6.67 21.84 8.78
CA GLN A 40 5.74 21.59 7.69
C GLN A 40 4.83 20.40 8.03
N LEU A 41 5.41 19.34 8.61
CA LEU A 41 4.65 18.19 9.12
C LEU A 41 3.68 18.59 10.23
N LEU A 42 4.12 19.44 11.18
CA LEU A 42 3.26 19.95 12.24
C LEU A 42 2.07 20.75 11.68
N ARG A 43 2.31 21.62 10.69
CA ARG A 43 1.25 22.39 10.00
C ARG A 43 0.27 21.47 9.27
N LEU A 44 0.76 20.40 8.67
CA LEU A 44 -0.05 19.38 7.99
C LEU A 44 -0.79 18.45 8.96
N LYS A 45 -0.59 18.58 10.28
CA LYS A 45 -1.11 17.67 11.31
C LYS A 45 -0.64 16.23 11.10
N ILE A 46 0.62 16.09 10.70
CA ILE A 46 1.28 14.80 10.49
C ILE A 46 2.31 14.60 11.61
N ASP A 47 2.17 13.51 12.33
CA ASP A 47 3.17 13.06 13.29
C ASP A 47 4.03 12.00 12.61
N ALA A 48 5.32 12.29 12.45
CA ALA A 48 6.26 11.41 11.75
C ALA A 48 7.37 10.94 12.69
N PHE A 49 7.61 9.62 12.75
CA PHE A 49 8.62 9.04 13.63
C PHE A 49 9.40 7.94 12.93
N GLU A 50 10.73 7.99 13.07
CA GLU A 50 11.58 6.87 12.67
C GLU A 50 11.41 5.71 13.66
N VAL A 51 11.31 4.48 13.14
CA VAL A 51 11.16 3.25 13.93
C VAL A 51 12.31 2.29 13.69
N THR A 52 12.65 1.52 14.73
CA THR A 52 13.74 0.55 14.68
C THR A 52 13.27 -0.80 14.13
N ILE A 53 14.20 -1.49 13.47
CA ILE A 53 14.07 -2.88 13.04
C ILE A 53 14.72 -3.75 14.11
N ASN A 54 14.01 -4.78 14.60
CA ASN A 54 14.58 -5.69 15.60
C ASN A 54 15.49 -6.76 14.97
N ARG A 55 16.12 -7.60 15.80
CA ARG A 55 17.01 -8.68 15.35
C ARG A 55 16.33 -9.79 14.52
N LYS A 56 14.99 -9.81 14.46
CA LYS A 56 14.17 -10.74 13.65
C LYS A 56 13.62 -10.05 12.39
N ASP A 57 14.14 -8.87 12.08
CA ASP A 57 13.73 -8.00 10.98
C ASP A 57 12.24 -7.63 11.01
N ILE A 58 11.71 -7.48 12.22
CA ILE A 58 10.36 -6.94 12.44
C ILE A 58 10.51 -5.46 12.78
N ILE A 59 9.90 -4.62 11.95
CA ILE A 59 9.75 -3.18 12.16
C ILE A 59 8.77 -2.95 13.31
N LYS A 60 9.18 -2.16 14.30
CA LYS A 60 8.39 -1.92 15.53
C LYS A 60 7.32 -0.83 15.35
N PHE A 61 6.42 -0.99 14.38
CA PHE A 61 5.28 -0.09 14.23
C PHE A 61 4.34 -0.15 15.43
N ARG A 62 3.83 1.00 15.87
CA ARG A 62 2.85 1.14 16.96
C ARG A 62 1.75 2.17 16.61
N PRO A 63 0.48 1.76 16.59
CA PRO A 63 0.01 0.37 16.43
C PRO A 63 0.58 -0.28 15.15
N CYS A 64 0.56 -1.62 15.09
CA CYS A 64 0.98 -2.37 13.90
C CYS A 64 -0.26 -2.86 13.15
N PHE A 65 -0.30 -2.61 11.84
CA PHE A 65 -1.39 -3.02 10.96
C PHE A 65 -0.98 -4.05 9.91
N PHE A 66 0.31 -4.37 9.80
CA PHE A 66 0.84 -5.26 8.77
C PHE A 66 1.78 -6.28 9.40
N SER A 67 1.42 -7.55 9.29
CA SER A 67 2.26 -8.67 9.72
C SER A 67 3.11 -9.16 8.55
N PRO A 68 4.44 -8.97 8.54
CA PRO A 68 5.27 -9.42 7.43
C PRO A 68 5.32 -10.94 7.36
N LEU A 69 5.52 -11.48 6.16
CA LEU A 69 5.81 -12.92 6.00
C LEU A 69 7.13 -13.29 6.69
N SER A 70 7.31 -14.59 6.93
CA SER A 70 8.60 -15.10 7.40
C SER A 70 9.66 -15.03 6.30
N THR A 71 10.93 -14.95 6.70
CA THR A 71 12.06 -15.01 5.77
C THR A 71 12.06 -16.32 4.98
N ASP A 72 11.78 -17.44 5.64
CA ASP A 72 11.77 -18.77 5.03
C ASP A 72 10.67 -18.89 3.96
N THR A 73 9.50 -18.29 4.19
CA THR A 73 8.43 -18.23 3.20
C THR A 73 8.88 -17.51 1.94
N ILE A 74 9.51 -16.34 2.06
CA ILE A 74 10.01 -15.58 0.90
C ILE A 74 11.11 -16.34 0.16
N ARG A 75 12.11 -16.87 0.89
CA ARG A 75 13.20 -17.64 0.29
C ARG A 75 12.71 -18.88 -0.44
N THR A 76 11.76 -19.59 0.15
CA THR A 76 11.14 -20.77 -0.48
C THR A 76 10.41 -20.36 -1.77
N SER A 77 9.63 -19.27 -1.73
CA SER A 77 8.89 -18.78 -2.90
C SER A 77 9.80 -18.29 -4.02
N LEU A 78 10.95 -17.71 -3.69
CA LEU A 78 11.98 -17.34 -4.67
C LEU A 78 12.74 -18.55 -5.23
N SER A 79 12.72 -19.70 -4.55
CA SER A 79 13.44 -20.91 -4.95
C SER A 79 12.58 -21.94 -5.71
N LYS A 80 11.26 -21.86 -5.59
CA LYS A 80 10.32 -22.82 -6.22
C LYS A 80 10.33 -22.68 -7.74
N LYS A 81 10.74 -23.76 -8.44
CA LYS A 81 10.43 -23.93 -9.87
C LYS A 81 8.93 -24.17 -10.04
N GLN A 82 8.28 -23.48 -10.97
CA GLN A 82 6.87 -23.67 -11.31
C GLN A 82 6.62 -25.16 -11.67
N PRO A 83 5.50 -25.78 -11.25
CA PRO A 83 5.11 -27.09 -11.76
C PRO A 83 4.89 -26.99 -13.28
N ASN A 84 5.45 -27.93 -14.04
CA ASN A 84 5.32 -27.99 -15.48
C ASN A 84 3.83 -27.92 -15.87
N LYS A 85 3.47 -27.02 -16.80
CA LYS A 85 2.18 -27.10 -17.50
C LYS A 85 2.04 -28.50 -18.07
N ILE A 86 0.98 -29.21 -17.69
CA ILE A 86 0.58 -30.45 -18.35
C ILE A 86 0.21 -30.07 -19.79
N ASN A 87 0.97 -30.57 -20.75
CA ASN A 87 0.64 -30.49 -22.16
C ASN A 87 -0.62 -31.34 -22.39
N ILE A 88 -1.77 -30.69 -22.59
CA ILE A 88 -2.91 -31.35 -23.22
C ILE A 88 -2.78 -31.09 -24.71
N SER A 89 -2.55 -32.18 -25.43
CA SER A 89 -2.40 -32.30 -26.87
C SER A 89 -3.66 -31.89 -27.63
N ASP A 90 -3.43 -31.34 -28.81
CA ASP A 90 -4.39 -31.00 -29.87
C ASP A 90 -5.43 -32.10 -30.13
N GLY A 91 -6.68 -31.67 -30.37
CA GLY A 91 -7.76 -32.53 -30.84
C GLY A 91 -9.08 -31.79 -31.10
N ASN A 92 -9.27 -31.42 -32.38
CA ASN A 92 -10.53 -31.13 -33.08
C ASN A 92 -11.33 -29.86 -32.76
N ILE A 93 -11.25 -28.91 -33.70
CA ILE A 93 -12.19 -27.79 -33.88
C ILE A 93 -13.46 -28.34 -34.56
N SER A 94 -14.62 -28.14 -33.93
CA SER A 94 -15.92 -28.16 -34.60
C SER A 94 -16.64 -26.86 -34.22
N GLU A 95 -16.89 -26.02 -35.21
CA GLU A 95 -17.76 -24.85 -35.11
C GLU A 95 -19.17 -25.28 -34.69
N TYR A 96 -19.78 -24.58 -33.73
CA TYR A 96 -21.15 -24.03 -33.78
C TYR A 96 -21.44 -23.19 -32.52
N ALA A 97 -22.03 -22.00 -32.75
CA ALA A 97 -22.90 -21.20 -31.88
C ALA A 97 -22.31 -20.34 -30.72
N GLU A 98 -22.23 -19.04 -31.03
CA GLU A 98 -22.70 -17.88 -30.25
C GLU A 98 -22.66 -17.82 -28.71
N ARG A 99 -22.18 -16.64 -28.26
CA ARG A 99 -22.55 -15.87 -27.05
C ARG A 99 -21.69 -16.12 -25.80
N GLY A 100 -20.55 -15.45 -25.79
CA GLY A 100 -19.78 -15.12 -24.59
C GLY A 100 -18.67 -14.14 -24.96
N ASN A 101 -18.70 -12.93 -24.40
CA ASN A 101 -17.70 -11.91 -24.67
C ASN A 101 -16.32 -12.45 -24.19
N PRO A 102 -15.33 -12.64 -25.07
CA PRO A 102 -14.09 -13.30 -24.69
C PRO A 102 -13.25 -12.35 -23.87
N CYS A 103 -13.06 -12.70 -22.59
CA CYS A 103 -11.99 -12.15 -21.78
C CYS A 103 -10.70 -12.41 -22.53
N SER A 104 -10.07 -11.36 -23.05
CA SER A 104 -8.89 -11.44 -23.89
C SER A 104 -7.81 -12.27 -23.21
N ASP A 105 -7.40 -13.36 -23.85
CA ASP A 105 -6.14 -14.06 -23.62
C ASP A 105 -4.99 -13.08 -23.87
N THR A 106 -4.65 -12.31 -22.84
CA THR A 106 -3.35 -11.65 -22.77
C THR A 106 -2.47 -12.50 -21.88
N VAL A 107 -1.34 -12.91 -22.44
CA VAL A 107 -0.19 -13.49 -21.74
C VAL A 107 -0.12 -12.89 -20.34
N THR A 108 -0.39 -13.70 -19.32
CA THR A 108 -0.36 -13.27 -17.92
C THR A 108 1.08 -12.85 -17.60
N THR A 109 1.40 -11.58 -17.80
CA THR A 109 2.68 -11.00 -17.41
C THR A 109 2.79 -11.23 -15.91
N MET A 110 3.72 -12.10 -15.51
CA MET A 110 3.91 -12.46 -14.10
C MET A 110 4.06 -11.17 -13.27
N GLN A 111 3.07 -10.89 -12.43
CA GLN A 111 2.98 -9.68 -11.64
C GLN A 111 4.00 -9.73 -10.51
N CYS A 112 5.09 -9.00 -10.67
CA CYS A 112 6.26 -9.06 -9.80
C CYS A 112 6.54 -7.66 -9.21
N PRO A 113 6.76 -7.50 -7.89
CA PRO A 113 7.04 -6.19 -7.27
C PRO A 113 8.20 -5.45 -7.95
N LEU A 114 8.17 -4.11 -7.96
CA LEU A 114 9.24 -3.30 -8.59
C LEU A 114 10.62 -3.70 -8.09
N ILE A 115 10.77 -4.01 -6.80
CA ILE A 115 12.07 -4.37 -6.25
C ILE A 115 12.69 -5.62 -6.91
N LEU A 116 11.88 -6.56 -7.39
CA LEU A 116 12.39 -7.71 -8.13
C LEU A 116 12.78 -7.35 -9.56
N ASP A 117 12.15 -6.34 -10.17
CA ASP A 117 12.59 -5.80 -11.45
C ASP A 117 13.90 -5.01 -11.31
N LEU A 118 14.04 -4.17 -10.28
CA LEU A 118 15.26 -3.40 -10.01
C LEU A 118 16.48 -4.29 -9.77
N PHE A 119 16.27 -5.48 -9.21
CA PHE A 119 17.34 -6.42 -8.88
C PHE A 119 17.26 -7.71 -9.68
N ARG A 120 16.65 -7.66 -10.87
CA ARG A 120 16.45 -8.82 -11.73
C ARG A 120 17.73 -9.59 -11.98
N ASP A 121 18.86 -8.92 -12.19
CA ASP A 121 20.13 -9.59 -12.46
C ASP A 121 20.69 -10.33 -11.24
N LYS A 122 20.45 -9.79 -10.04
CA LYS A 122 20.86 -10.40 -8.77
C LYS A 122 19.99 -11.61 -8.40
N TYR A 123 18.71 -11.60 -8.80
CA TYR A 123 17.77 -12.71 -8.57
C TYR A 123 17.40 -13.44 -9.87
N ALA A 124 18.26 -13.36 -10.90
CA ALA A 124 17.90 -13.75 -12.27
C ALA A 124 17.45 -15.21 -12.38
N THR A 125 17.96 -16.10 -11.54
CA THR A 125 17.56 -17.50 -11.49
C THR A 125 16.23 -17.73 -10.75
N SER A 126 15.98 -16.96 -9.68
CA SER A 126 14.78 -17.03 -8.84
C SER A 126 13.54 -16.36 -9.43
N VAL A 127 13.71 -15.20 -10.08
CA VAL A 127 12.58 -14.41 -10.63
C VAL A 127 12.18 -14.89 -12.03
N ARG A 128 13.10 -15.50 -12.80
CA ARG A 128 12.81 -16.01 -14.16
C ARG A 128 11.80 -17.16 -14.22
N LYS A 129 11.46 -17.80 -13.09
CA LYS A 129 10.44 -18.86 -13.04
C LYS A 129 9.53 -18.67 -11.83
N GLY A 130 8.38 -18.03 -12.03
CA GLY A 130 7.21 -18.39 -11.21
C GLY A 130 6.92 -17.54 -9.97
N PHE A 131 7.69 -16.50 -9.62
CA PHE A 131 7.34 -15.67 -8.46
C PHE A 131 6.01 -14.95 -8.68
N CYS A 132 5.00 -15.31 -7.89
CA CYS A 132 3.63 -14.82 -8.02
C CYS A 132 3.13 -14.34 -6.65
N LEU A 133 2.80 -13.05 -6.59
CA LEU A 133 2.27 -12.39 -5.40
C LEU A 133 0.94 -13.00 -4.92
N ASP A 134 0.15 -13.53 -5.85
CA ASP A 134 -1.19 -14.04 -5.57
C ASP A 134 -1.19 -15.23 -4.59
N SER A 135 -0.05 -15.90 -4.40
CA SER A 135 0.08 -17.00 -3.43
C SER A 135 0.57 -16.55 -2.05
N LEU A 136 1.05 -15.32 -1.90
CA LEU A 136 1.82 -14.88 -0.73
C LEU A 136 1.09 -13.86 0.14
N THR A 137 0.19 -13.08 -0.44
CA THR A 137 -0.65 -12.13 0.29
C THR A 137 -2.12 -12.40 -0.01
N THR A 138 -3.03 -11.86 0.79
CA THR A 138 -4.47 -11.79 0.46
C THR A 138 -4.81 -10.52 -0.32
N LEU A 139 -3.91 -9.53 -0.34
CA LEU A 139 -4.10 -8.27 -1.04
C LEU A 139 -3.73 -8.40 -2.54
N ARG A 140 -4.47 -7.74 -3.43
CA ARG A 140 -4.34 -7.84 -4.89
C ARG A 140 -4.35 -6.48 -5.56
N GLU A 141 -3.74 -6.39 -6.74
CA GLU A 141 -3.73 -5.20 -7.61
C GLU A 141 -5.06 -5.02 -8.38
N CYS A 142 -6.18 -5.30 -7.72
CA CYS A 142 -7.50 -5.21 -8.33
C CYS A 142 -8.59 -4.95 -7.27
N GLY A 143 -8.27 -4.17 -6.25
CA GLY A 143 -9.25 -3.74 -5.24
C GLY A 143 -10.11 -2.55 -5.67
N ALA A 144 -10.90 -2.04 -4.73
CA ALA A 144 -11.85 -0.94 -4.95
C ALA A 144 -11.21 0.32 -5.56
N THR A 145 -9.95 0.60 -5.23
CA THR A 145 -9.24 1.77 -5.72
C THR A 145 -8.80 1.57 -7.18
N SER A 146 -8.39 0.36 -7.55
CA SER A 146 -7.92 0.01 -8.91
C SER A 146 -9.08 -0.35 -9.88
N LYS A 147 -10.21 -0.86 -9.40
CA LYS A 147 -11.36 -1.33 -10.21
C LYS A 147 -12.30 -0.22 -10.70
N GLY A 148 -11.94 1.05 -10.61
CA GLY A 148 -12.78 2.15 -11.12
C GLY A 148 -14.13 2.34 -10.41
N LYS A 149 -14.35 1.71 -9.25
CA LYS A 149 -15.50 2.03 -8.36
C LYS A 149 -15.37 3.43 -7.75
N TRP A 150 -14.17 4.01 -7.80
CA TRP A 150 -13.92 5.40 -7.49
C TRP A 150 -14.28 6.29 -8.68
N LYS A 151 -15.12 7.30 -8.46
CA LYS A 151 -15.33 8.38 -9.43
C LYS A 151 -14.02 9.13 -9.57
N GLN A 152 -13.50 9.29 -10.79
CA GLN A 152 -12.29 10.10 -11.02
C GLN A 152 -12.50 11.48 -10.39
N GLN A 153 -11.68 11.82 -9.39
CA GLN A 153 -11.66 13.13 -8.77
C GLN A 153 -10.37 13.83 -9.20
N PRO A 154 -10.46 14.97 -9.91
CA PRO A 154 -9.30 15.77 -10.26
C PRO A 154 -8.44 16.11 -9.03
N GLY A 155 -7.15 15.83 -9.09
CA GLY A 155 -6.18 16.03 -8.01
C GLY A 155 -6.01 14.86 -7.05
N LEU A 156 -6.81 13.79 -7.16
CA LEU A 156 -6.63 12.54 -6.42
C LEU A 156 -6.27 11.37 -7.34
N GLU A 157 -5.77 11.66 -8.54
CA GLU A 157 -5.30 10.63 -9.45
C GLU A 157 -4.12 9.89 -8.83
N LEU A 158 -4.26 8.56 -8.80
CA LEU A 158 -3.22 7.66 -8.29
C LEU A 158 -2.13 7.42 -9.32
N VAL A 159 -2.47 7.64 -10.59
CA VAL A 159 -1.54 7.71 -11.71
C VAL A 159 -1.38 9.18 -12.05
N GLU A 160 -0.22 9.74 -11.75
CA GLU A 160 0.13 11.10 -12.15
C GLU A 160 0.30 11.13 -13.68
N LYS A 161 -0.79 11.41 -14.40
CA LYS A 161 -0.83 11.35 -15.87
C LYS A 161 -0.03 12.48 -16.53
N LEU A 162 0.26 13.54 -15.79
CA LEU A 162 0.91 14.74 -16.27
C LEU A 162 1.73 15.35 -15.13
N SER A 163 2.91 14.82 -14.85
CA SER A 163 3.89 15.70 -14.24
C SER A 163 5.32 15.33 -14.57
N THR A 164 6.05 16.41 -14.80
CA THR A 164 7.49 16.57 -14.71
C THR A 164 8.04 16.30 -13.29
N GLU A 165 7.26 15.76 -12.35
CA GLU A 165 7.72 15.43 -10.99
C GLU A 165 8.44 14.09 -10.91
N ARG A 166 9.45 14.03 -10.02
CA ARG A 166 10.42 12.94 -9.88
C ARG A 166 9.87 11.68 -9.19
N TRP A 167 8.56 11.46 -9.15
CA TRP A 167 7.96 10.37 -8.37
C TRP A 167 6.65 9.80 -8.93
N GLN A 168 6.30 8.57 -8.53
CA GLN A 168 5.13 7.84 -9.02
C GLN A 168 4.65 6.77 -8.02
N ILE A 169 3.33 6.58 -7.87
CA ILE A 169 2.74 5.37 -7.29
C ILE A 169 2.65 4.32 -8.38
N LEU A 170 3.34 3.20 -8.21
CA LEU A 170 3.38 2.17 -9.25
C LEU A 170 2.24 1.18 -9.11
N ARG A 171 1.98 0.74 -7.88
CA ARG A 171 1.00 -0.30 -7.56
C ARG A 171 0.35 -0.05 -6.22
N ILE A 172 -0.88 -0.56 -6.10
CA ILE A 172 -1.63 -0.59 -4.84
C ILE A 172 -2.24 -1.99 -4.72
N LEU A 173 -1.89 -2.71 -3.66
CA LEU A 173 -2.49 -3.98 -3.28
C LEU A 173 -3.55 -3.74 -2.20
N GLU A 174 -4.70 -4.37 -2.41
CA GLU A 174 -5.88 -4.17 -1.58
C GLU A 174 -6.67 -5.46 -1.39
N ASP A 175 -7.53 -5.49 -0.38
CA ASP A 175 -8.41 -6.62 -0.16
C ASP A 175 -9.52 -6.68 -1.22
N LEU A 176 -9.69 -7.85 -1.84
CA LEU A 176 -10.66 -8.07 -2.91
C LEU A 176 -12.11 -8.02 -2.40
N GLU A 177 -12.31 -8.55 -1.20
CA GLU A 177 -13.62 -8.66 -0.58
C GLU A 177 -14.01 -7.37 0.17
N HIS A 178 -13.05 -6.46 0.35
CA HIS A 178 -13.20 -5.20 1.09
C HIS A 178 -13.58 -5.37 2.57
N GLU A 179 -13.26 -6.52 3.16
CA GLU A 179 -13.40 -6.82 4.58
C GLU A 179 -12.39 -6.05 5.44
N VAL A 180 -11.23 -5.71 4.84
CA VAL A 180 -10.20 -4.91 5.51
C VAL A 180 -9.77 -3.68 4.68
N PRO A 181 -9.58 -2.51 5.32
CA PRO A 181 -9.25 -1.26 4.63
C PRO A 181 -7.73 -1.06 4.45
N HIS A 182 -6.95 -2.14 4.50
CA HIS A 182 -5.50 -2.09 4.37
C HIS A 182 -5.06 -1.90 2.91
N ALA A 183 -4.04 -1.06 2.72
CA ALA A 183 -3.36 -0.84 1.45
C ALA A 183 -1.87 -1.16 1.59
N VAL A 184 -1.28 -1.82 0.59
CA VAL A 184 0.17 -1.82 0.38
C VAL A 184 0.46 -1.11 -0.93
N CYS A 185 1.41 -0.18 -0.99
CA CYS A 185 1.75 0.51 -2.23
C CYS A 185 3.26 0.61 -2.47
N ASP A 186 3.63 0.69 -3.75
CA ASP A 186 4.98 0.99 -4.21
C ASP A 186 5.06 2.46 -4.62
N ILE A 187 6.05 3.18 -4.08
CA ILE A 187 6.36 4.56 -4.45
C ILE A 187 7.74 4.58 -5.06
N ARG A 188 7.85 4.97 -6.33
CA ARG A 188 9.14 5.20 -7.00
C ARG A 188 9.45 6.68 -6.98
N GLN A 189 10.67 7.02 -6.62
CA GLN A 189 11.25 8.34 -6.70
C GLN A 189 12.63 8.24 -7.37
N ASN A 190 13.14 9.37 -7.84
CA ASN A 190 14.53 9.48 -8.27
C ASN A 190 15.16 10.74 -7.69
N ILE A 191 15.58 10.66 -6.43
CA ILE A 191 16.14 11.79 -5.68
C ILE A 191 17.52 11.48 -5.10
N GLU A 192 18.25 12.54 -4.78
CA GLU A 192 19.44 12.43 -3.95
C GLU A 192 19.03 12.19 -2.50
N VAL A 193 19.53 11.11 -1.91
CA VAL A 193 19.16 10.70 -0.56
C VAL A 193 20.00 11.42 0.46
N ASN A 194 19.34 12.19 1.33
CA ASN A 194 19.96 12.76 2.50
C ASN A 194 19.50 12.03 3.77
N LYS A 195 20.38 11.21 4.35
CA LYS A 195 20.10 10.39 5.54
C LYS A 195 19.75 11.20 6.80
N LYS A 196 20.02 12.52 6.81
CA LYS A 196 19.65 13.42 7.92
C LYS A 196 18.26 14.05 7.75
N LYS A 197 17.64 13.92 6.58
CA LYS A 197 16.30 14.48 6.31
C LYS A 197 15.21 13.43 6.54
N GLY A 198 14.03 13.90 6.91
CA GLY A 198 12.88 13.07 7.27
C GLY A 198 12.12 12.54 6.06
N LEU A 199 10.79 12.73 6.05
CA LEU A 199 9.91 12.29 4.97
C LEU A 199 10.09 13.13 3.69
N THR A 200 9.96 12.50 2.54
CA THR A 200 9.88 13.22 1.26
C THR A 200 8.47 13.76 1.06
N VAL A 201 8.33 14.83 0.27
CA VAL A 201 7.00 15.32 -0.12
C VAL A 201 6.23 14.25 -0.90
N ALA A 202 6.91 13.55 -1.81
CA ALA A 202 6.32 12.47 -2.60
C ALA A 202 5.74 11.33 -1.75
N GLU A 203 6.45 10.88 -0.70
CA GLU A 203 5.94 9.86 0.21
C GLU A 203 4.65 10.31 0.90
N VAL A 204 4.62 11.55 1.37
CA VAL A 204 3.44 12.09 2.05
C VAL A 204 2.30 12.30 1.05
N LYS A 205 2.55 12.87 -0.13
CA LYS A 205 1.53 13.00 -1.19
C LYS A 205 0.91 11.65 -1.54
N ALA A 206 1.73 10.63 -1.79
CA ALA A 206 1.26 9.29 -2.11
C ALA A 206 0.37 8.69 -1.01
N ILE A 207 0.84 8.73 0.24
CA ILE A 207 0.07 8.23 1.40
C ILE A 207 -1.25 9.00 1.53
N MET A 208 -1.23 10.33 1.42
CA MET A 208 -2.42 11.15 1.57
C MET A 208 -3.43 10.92 0.44
N ARG A 209 -2.99 10.80 -0.82
CA ARG A 209 -3.85 10.48 -1.97
C ARG A 209 -4.57 9.14 -1.76
N ILE A 210 -3.83 8.09 -1.44
CA ILE A 210 -4.40 6.75 -1.17
C ILE A 210 -5.38 6.83 0.01
N MET A 211 -4.99 7.51 1.10
CA MET A 211 -5.84 7.60 2.29
C MET A 211 -7.13 8.35 2.01
N ALA A 212 -7.08 9.46 1.26
CA ALA A 212 -8.21 10.29 0.88
C ALA A 212 -9.21 9.55 -0.02
N VAL A 213 -8.70 8.78 -0.99
CA VAL A 213 -9.55 7.93 -1.83
C VAL A 213 -10.23 6.87 -0.96
N ARG A 214 -9.46 6.15 -0.14
CA ARG A 214 -9.98 4.99 0.62
C ARG A 214 -10.98 5.37 1.70
N ILE A 215 -10.74 6.45 2.44
CA ILE A 215 -11.70 6.91 3.45
C ILE A 215 -13.02 7.37 2.83
N GLY A 216 -13.05 7.69 1.53
CA GLY A 216 -14.26 8.07 0.81
C GLY A 216 -15.07 6.89 0.28
N LEU A 217 -14.54 5.66 0.27
CA LEU A 217 -15.24 4.50 -0.29
C LEU A 217 -16.31 3.96 0.66
N ASP A 218 -17.50 3.69 0.10
CA ASP A 218 -18.65 3.18 0.85
C ASP A 218 -18.44 1.75 1.36
N CYS A 219 -17.69 0.92 0.63
CA CYS A 219 -17.37 -0.43 1.09
C CYS A 219 -16.62 -0.43 2.43
N TYR A 220 -15.86 0.63 2.72
CA TYR A 220 -15.12 0.77 3.97
C TYR A 220 -15.86 1.58 5.05
N ARG A 221 -17.17 1.85 4.91
CA ARG A 221 -17.97 2.64 5.88
C ARG A 221 -17.90 2.13 7.32
N ARG A 222 -17.63 0.84 7.52
CA ARG A 222 -17.51 0.20 8.85
C ARG A 222 -16.17 0.50 9.53
N HIS A 223 -15.20 1.03 8.80
CA HIS A 223 -13.84 1.28 9.28
C HIS A 223 -13.60 2.79 9.44
N SER A 224 -12.93 3.16 10.53
CA SER A 224 -12.49 4.54 10.79
C SER A 224 -10.98 4.72 10.60
N ILE A 225 -10.25 3.63 10.43
CA ILE A 225 -8.81 3.61 10.22
C ILE A 225 -8.55 3.01 8.84
N MET A 226 -7.76 3.71 8.02
CA MET A 226 -7.32 3.28 6.69
C MET A 226 -5.80 3.07 6.72
N PRO A 227 -5.29 1.89 7.14
CA PRO A 227 -3.86 1.65 7.22
C PRO A 227 -3.23 1.55 5.83
N ILE A 228 -2.09 2.20 5.66
CA ILE A 228 -1.31 2.17 4.42
C ILE A 228 0.12 1.74 4.78
N LEU A 229 0.62 0.71 4.10
CA LEU A 229 2.03 0.36 4.08
C LEU A 229 2.61 0.83 2.75
N ALA A 230 3.65 1.66 2.80
CA ALA A 230 4.31 2.13 1.60
C ALA A 230 5.74 1.58 1.54
N ILE A 231 6.07 0.94 0.42
CA ILE A 231 7.44 0.61 0.06
C ILE A 231 7.96 1.75 -0.82
N SER A 232 8.85 2.56 -0.25
CA SER A 232 9.37 3.77 -0.89
C SER A 232 10.77 3.51 -1.44
N TYR A 233 10.89 3.51 -2.76
CA TYR A 233 12.16 3.47 -3.49
C TYR A 233 12.57 4.92 -3.75
N LEU A 234 13.55 5.42 -2.98
CA LEU A 234 14.02 6.81 -3.07
C LEU A 234 14.87 7.04 -4.33
N ASN A 235 15.63 6.01 -4.71
CA ASN A 235 16.38 5.89 -5.96
C ASN A 235 16.64 4.38 -6.23
N PRO A 236 17.34 4.00 -7.32
CA PRO A 236 17.56 2.59 -7.65
C PRO A 236 18.31 1.76 -6.58
N LYS A 237 19.00 2.42 -5.66
CA LYS A 237 19.88 1.78 -4.67
C LYS A 237 19.34 1.90 -3.24
N GLN A 238 18.37 2.76 -2.99
CA GLN A 238 17.97 3.13 -1.64
C GLN A 238 16.46 3.18 -1.49
N GLY A 239 15.98 2.70 -0.35
CA GLY A 239 14.57 2.77 -0.01
C GLY A 239 14.29 2.68 1.47
N ARG A 240 13.01 2.78 1.83
CA ARG A 240 12.51 2.53 3.20
C ARG A 240 11.07 2.04 3.20
N ILE A 241 10.64 1.52 4.34
CA ILE A 241 9.28 1.05 4.56
C ILE A 241 8.57 2.01 5.50
N LEU A 242 7.36 2.41 5.15
CA LEU A 242 6.53 3.31 5.94
C LEU A 242 5.19 2.65 6.27
N GLN A 243 4.65 2.92 7.45
CA GLN A 243 3.27 2.61 7.82
C GLN A 243 2.56 3.90 8.24
N ALA A 244 1.42 4.17 7.62
CA ALA A 244 0.59 5.32 7.90
C ALA A 244 -0.82 4.93 8.33
N HIS A 245 -1.42 5.73 9.21
CA HIS A 245 -2.83 5.65 9.56
C HIS A 245 -3.32 6.98 10.14
N TYR A 246 -4.63 7.18 10.17
CA TYR A 246 -5.25 8.34 10.82
C TYR A 246 -5.72 8.00 12.24
N THR A 247 -5.49 8.91 13.19
CA THR A 247 -5.84 8.74 14.61
C THR A 247 -7.17 9.41 15.01
N GLY A 248 -7.90 9.98 14.05
CA GLY A 248 -9.07 10.84 14.30
C GLY A 248 -8.74 12.34 14.38
N HIS A 249 -7.46 12.67 14.62
CA HIS A 249 -6.97 14.03 14.75
C HIS A 249 -5.79 14.32 13.83
N ARG A 250 -4.85 13.38 13.74
CA ARG A 250 -3.58 13.50 13.02
C ARG A 250 -3.30 12.27 12.18
N VAL A 251 -2.58 12.45 11.09
CA VAL A 251 -2.00 11.33 10.33
C VAL A 251 -0.69 10.94 11.03
N VAL A 252 -0.53 9.68 11.36
CA VAL A 252 0.71 9.16 11.94
C VAL A 252 1.44 8.39 10.85
N ILE A 253 2.68 8.77 10.56
CA ILE A 253 3.56 8.10 9.60
C ILE A 253 4.81 7.60 10.35
N GLN A 254 4.93 6.28 10.45
CA GLN A 254 6.12 5.64 11.00
C GLN A 254 6.97 5.11 9.86
N TYR A 255 8.29 5.28 9.92
CA TYR A 255 9.17 4.90 8.82
C TYR A 255 10.49 4.29 9.31
N THR A 256 11.06 3.37 8.55
CA THR A 256 12.42 2.89 8.83
C THR A 256 13.45 3.92 8.41
N LYS A 257 14.68 3.82 8.95
CA LYS A 257 15.85 4.42 8.30
C LYS A 257 15.95 3.98 6.84
N VAL A 258 16.66 4.77 6.04
CA VAL A 258 16.97 4.39 4.65
C VAL A 258 17.88 3.17 4.65
N LEU A 259 17.51 2.17 3.87
CA LEU A 259 18.28 0.95 3.64
C LEU A 259 18.92 1.00 2.25
N GLU A 260 20.17 0.55 2.19
CA GLU A 260 20.87 0.30 0.93
C GLU A 260 20.39 -1.04 0.38
N LEU A 261 19.99 -1.06 -0.89
CA LEU A 261 19.48 -2.21 -1.61
C LEU A 261 20.56 -2.84 -2.51
N ASP A 262 21.64 -2.11 -2.80
CA ASP A 262 22.70 -2.53 -3.72
C ASP A 262 23.83 -3.37 -3.08
N GLY A 263 23.68 -3.77 -1.82
CA GLY A 263 24.63 -4.64 -1.11
C GLY A 263 24.75 -6.07 -1.64
N LEU A 264 25.79 -6.77 -1.16
CA LEU A 264 26.01 -8.21 -1.39
C LEU A 264 24.99 -9.07 -0.62
N GLU A 265 24.49 -8.57 0.50
CA GLU A 265 23.45 -9.22 1.27
C GLU A 265 22.08 -8.90 0.67
N HIS A 266 21.39 -9.94 0.19
CA HIS A 266 20.00 -9.89 -0.27
C HIS A 266 18.99 -9.50 0.83
N HIS A 267 19.46 -9.36 2.07
CA HIS A 267 18.66 -9.15 3.27
C HIS A 267 17.68 -7.95 3.21
N PRO A 268 18.06 -6.74 2.77
CA PRO A 268 17.13 -5.62 2.68
C PRO A 268 16.00 -5.85 1.67
N ILE A 269 16.30 -6.58 0.59
CA ILE A 269 15.33 -6.91 -0.46
C ILE A 269 14.35 -7.97 0.06
N GLU A 270 14.84 -9.00 0.76
CA GLU A 270 13.99 -9.97 1.44
C GLU A 270 13.05 -9.28 2.45
N LEU A 271 13.57 -8.33 3.24
CA LEU A 271 12.76 -7.54 4.16
C LEU A 271 11.64 -6.78 3.43
N PHE A 272 11.94 -6.11 2.32
CA PHE A 272 10.95 -5.38 1.53
C PHE A 272 9.87 -6.31 1.00
N LEU A 273 10.24 -7.47 0.46
CA LEU A 273 9.29 -8.47 -0.04
C LEU A 273 8.39 -9.02 1.06
N ARG A 274 8.93 -9.28 2.25
CA ARG A 274 8.16 -9.76 3.40
C ARG A 274 7.08 -8.77 3.82
N TYR A 275 7.39 -7.48 3.79
CA TYR A 275 6.44 -6.40 4.09
C TYR A 275 5.48 -6.13 2.94
N TYR A 276 5.94 -6.19 1.70
CA TYR A 276 5.10 -6.07 0.52
C TYR A 276 4.01 -7.13 0.49
N CYS A 277 4.36 -8.38 0.85
CA CYS A 277 3.44 -9.51 0.94
C CYS A 277 2.77 -9.64 2.33
N SER A 278 2.81 -8.60 3.16
CA SER A 278 2.29 -8.67 4.52
C SER A 278 0.80 -8.99 4.59
N GLN A 279 0.40 -9.56 5.72
CA GLN A 279 -0.99 -9.84 6.05
C GLN A 279 -1.59 -8.67 6.84
N PRO A 280 -2.83 -8.27 6.51
CA PRO A 280 -3.53 -7.23 7.25
C PRO A 280 -3.84 -7.70 8.67
N ILE A 281 -3.44 -6.90 9.67
CA ILE A 281 -3.74 -7.14 11.09
C ILE A 281 -4.22 -5.85 11.77
N GLY A 282 -4.63 -5.97 13.03
CA GLY A 282 -5.10 -4.83 13.83
C GLY A 282 -6.57 -4.49 13.61
N LYS A 283 -7.16 -3.78 14.57
CA LYS A 283 -8.59 -3.42 14.54
C LYS A 283 -8.77 -2.09 13.83
N THR A 284 -9.49 -2.10 12.71
CA THR A 284 -9.82 -0.90 11.92
C THR A 284 -11.32 -0.57 11.94
N ALA A 285 -12.16 -1.57 12.22
CA ALA A 285 -13.60 -1.41 12.32
C ALA A 285 -13.99 -0.64 13.59
N ASN A 286 -15.04 0.18 13.48
CA ASN A 286 -15.67 0.81 14.62
C ASN A 286 -16.24 -0.27 15.55
N LYS A 287 -16.07 -0.12 16.88
CA LYS A 287 -16.79 -0.99 17.82
C LYS A 287 -18.29 -0.78 17.57
N ARG A 288 -19.01 -1.85 17.17
CA ARG A 288 -20.48 -1.83 17.25
C ARG A 288 -20.83 -1.50 18.71
N GLN A 289 -21.66 -0.48 18.94
CA GLN A 289 -22.47 -0.49 20.14
C GLN A 289 -23.28 -1.80 20.03
N LYS A 290 -23.15 -2.68 21.04
CA LYS A 290 -23.93 -3.91 21.14
C LYS A 290 -25.38 -3.61 20.79
N GLU A 291 -26.02 -4.57 20.13
CA GLU A 291 -27.47 -4.68 20.00
C GLU A 291 -28.15 -4.18 21.28
N LEU A 292 -28.69 -2.96 21.23
CA LEU A 292 -29.82 -2.56 22.07
C LEU A 292 -31.05 -3.14 21.40
N SER A 293 -31.16 -4.47 21.46
CA SER A 293 -32.35 -5.26 21.16
C SER A 293 -31.94 -6.72 21.22
N LEU A 294 -31.98 -7.28 22.43
CA LEU A 294 -32.57 -8.59 22.71
C LEU A 294 -32.63 -8.73 24.24
N GLU A 295 -33.87 -8.56 24.72
CA GLU A 295 -34.46 -8.83 26.04
C GLU A 295 -34.10 -7.91 27.21
#